data_AF-A0A954SCH4-F1
#
_entry.id   AF-A0A954SCH4-F1
#
_cell.length_a   1.000
_cell.length_b   1.000
_cell.length_c   1.000
_cell.angle_alpha   90.00
_cell.angle_beta   90.00
_cell.angle_gamma   90.00
#
_symmetry.space_group_name_H-M   'P 1'
#
loop_
_entity.id
_entity.type
_entity.pdbx_description
1 polymer ?
#
loop_
_entity_poly.entity_id
_entity_poly.type
_entity_poly.pdbx_seq_one_letter_code
_entity_poly.pdbx_strand_id
1 'polypeptide(L)'
;MNSLPLVVTLAASDSSALVTFLIYTLAVFGIAALSNRLLQDKNFLSEYFLGSRSLGVWALALTFAATSASGGTFTGFPSLIYTHGWVLALWIGSYMVFPICTMGLLGKRINQVARRTGAITVPDILRDRFHSAGFSLLATSLIIFFTCVNLVGQFKAGSKILQSLLGENPLYLSAAGGMAGLMSAIPQMAGLDPGYVLCLIVFGVAVIIYTTWGGFHAVVWTDVMQGFVMVIGVIIMLPLAISQTGGLQNATTQLAHMVPPHQAELRLTTSGSASSIGLADGDSSGKDPFAATSSQASIPKASWLKTSDQPPRIFRTFDAIVCDETTNNVARAIEIVDSGDQQRILSGEVPAEFLT
;
A
#
# COMPACT_ATOMS: atom_id res chain seq x y z
N MET A 1 -22.03 36.35 -15.41
CA MET A 1 -20.99 36.29 -14.36
C MET A 1 -21.31 35.08 -13.50
N ASN A 2 -20.58 33.97 -13.43
CA ASN A 2 -19.45 33.43 -14.15
C ASN A 2 -19.77 31.94 -14.32
N SER A 3 -19.62 31.41 -15.53
CA SER A 3 -19.48 29.97 -15.75
C SER A 3 -18.38 29.46 -14.83
N LEU A 4 -18.76 28.77 -13.75
CA LEU A 4 -17.82 27.97 -12.98
C LEU A 4 -17.06 27.10 -13.97
N PRO A 5 -15.72 27.05 -13.90
CA PRO A 5 -14.92 26.34 -14.89
C PRO A 5 -15.37 24.88 -14.90
N LEU A 6 -15.50 24.29 -16.09
CA LEU A 6 -15.90 22.90 -16.35
C LEU A 6 -15.22 21.85 -15.44
N VAL A 7 -14.03 22.20 -14.92
CA VAL A 7 -13.26 21.46 -13.92
C VAL A 7 -13.98 21.33 -12.56
N VAL A 8 -14.68 22.36 -12.10
CA VAL A 8 -15.42 22.36 -10.82
C VAL A 8 -16.70 21.54 -10.93
N THR A 9 -17.36 21.54 -12.08
CA THR A 9 -18.53 20.68 -12.34
C THR A 9 -18.15 19.21 -12.49
N LEU A 10 -16.98 18.90 -13.07
CA LEU A 10 -16.43 17.53 -13.07
C LEU A 10 -16.03 17.05 -11.67
N ALA A 11 -15.53 17.97 -10.83
CA ALA A 11 -15.17 17.69 -9.44
C ALA A 11 -16.38 17.40 -8.53
N ALA A 12 -17.59 17.75 -8.95
CA ALA A 12 -18.84 17.49 -8.21
C ALA A 12 -19.53 16.17 -8.61
N SER A 13 -18.92 15.34 -9.46
CA SER A 13 -19.46 14.04 -9.90
C SER A 13 -18.81 12.87 -9.16
N ASP A 14 -19.48 11.70 -9.13
CA ASP A 14 -18.94 10.40 -8.67
C ASP A 14 -17.65 9.96 -9.41
N SER A 15 -17.20 10.74 -10.40
CA SER A 15 -15.97 10.54 -11.16
C SER A 15 -14.85 11.52 -10.79
N SER A 16 -15.02 12.36 -9.76
CA SER A 16 -14.03 13.35 -9.34
C SER A 16 -12.66 12.74 -9.02
N ALA A 17 -12.63 11.60 -8.33
CA ALA A 17 -11.40 10.84 -8.04
C ALA A 17 -10.72 10.33 -9.32
N LEU A 18 -11.49 9.83 -10.29
CA LEU A 18 -10.97 9.34 -11.57
C LEU A 18 -10.43 10.50 -12.42
N VAL A 19 -11.14 11.63 -12.48
CA VAL A 19 -10.71 12.81 -13.25
C VAL A 19 -9.44 13.40 -12.65
N THR A 20 -9.36 13.54 -11.32
CA THR A 20 -8.14 14.03 -10.66
C THR A 20 -6.96 13.09 -10.86
N PHE A 21 -7.18 11.77 -10.76
CA PHE A 21 -6.16 10.78 -11.08
C PHE A 21 -5.67 10.89 -12.53
N LEU A 22 -6.57 10.98 -13.51
CA LEU A 22 -6.22 11.14 -14.93
C LEU A 22 -5.44 12.43 -15.18
N ILE A 23 -5.86 13.56 -14.62
CA ILE A 23 -5.15 14.84 -14.75
C ILE A 23 -3.73 14.71 -14.19
N TYR A 24 -3.60 14.11 -13.00
CA TYR A 24 -2.29 13.88 -12.38
C TYR A 24 -1.40 12.97 -13.24
N THR A 25 -1.93 11.84 -13.71
CA THR A 25 -1.20 10.91 -14.59
C THR A 25 -0.75 11.61 -15.87
N LEU A 26 -1.64 12.35 -16.54
CA LEU A 26 -1.31 13.10 -17.75
C LEU A 26 -0.25 14.19 -17.49
N ALA A 27 -0.29 14.85 -16.33
CA ALA A 27 0.73 15.82 -15.96
C ALA A 27 2.11 15.17 -15.77
N VAL A 28 2.18 14.00 -15.11
CA VAL A 28 3.42 13.22 -14.96
C VAL A 28 3.98 12.80 -16.32
N PHE A 29 3.14 12.24 -17.21
CA PHE A 29 3.54 11.90 -18.58
C PHE A 29 3.97 13.12 -19.40
N GLY A 30 3.28 14.25 -19.23
CA GLY A 30 3.60 15.51 -19.89
C GLY A 30 4.97 16.05 -19.47
N ILE A 31 5.28 16.03 -18.18
CA ILE A 31 6.60 16.43 -17.65
C ILE A 31 7.69 15.48 -18.15
N ALA A 32 7.43 14.17 -18.13
CA ALA A 32 8.40 13.19 -18.62
C ALA A 32 8.70 13.39 -20.12
N ALA A 33 7.67 13.59 -20.95
CA ALA A 33 7.82 13.83 -22.39
C ALA A 33 8.53 15.16 -22.69
N LEU A 34 8.20 16.22 -21.94
CA LEU A 34 8.86 17.52 -22.06
C LEU A 34 10.33 17.44 -21.66
N SER A 35 10.63 16.76 -20.56
CA SER A 35 12.01 16.56 -20.09
C SER A 35 12.83 15.75 -21.09
N ASN A 36 12.24 14.73 -21.71
CA ASN A 36 12.94 13.93 -22.72
C ASN A 36 13.23 14.76 -23.99
N ARG A 37 12.28 15.59 -24.44
CA ARG A 37 12.48 16.45 -25.64
C ARG A 37 13.53 17.54 -25.46
N LEU A 38 13.69 18.08 -24.26
CA LEU A 38 14.59 19.21 -23.98
C LEU A 38 16.04 18.80 -23.71
N LEU A 39 16.34 17.51 -23.53
CA LEU A 39 17.64 17.02 -23.07
C LEU A 39 18.21 15.89 -23.96
N GLN A 40 18.14 16.02 -25.28
CA GLN A 40 18.64 14.98 -26.23
C GLN A 40 20.12 15.15 -26.66
N ASP A 41 20.91 15.97 -25.96
CA ASP A 41 22.16 16.48 -26.55
C ASP A 41 23.47 15.74 -26.21
N LYS A 42 23.48 14.59 -25.49
CA LYS A 42 24.74 13.89 -25.14
C LYS A 42 24.67 12.35 -25.15
N ASN A 43 25.85 11.72 -25.02
CA ASN A 43 26.04 10.25 -24.99
C ASN A 43 24.96 9.53 -24.15
N PHE A 44 24.15 8.70 -24.81
CA PHE A 44 22.97 8.03 -24.27
C PHE A 44 23.16 7.44 -22.86
N LEU A 45 24.23 6.69 -22.60
CA LEU A 45 24.48 6.08 -21.28
C LEU A 45 24.68 7.13 -20.17
N SER A 46 25.42 8.20 -20.43
CA SER A 46 25.67 9.24 -19.43
C SER A 46 24.45 10.15 -19.24
N GLU A 47 23.61 10.31 -20.26
CA GLU A 47 22.36 11.05 -20.15
C GLU A 47 21.32 10.23 -19.40
N TYR A 48 21.18 8.96 -19.78
CA TYR A 48 20.19 8.04 -19.25
C TYR A 48 20.45 7.64 -17.79
N PHE A 49 21.71 7.47 -17.35
CA PHE A 49 22.03 7.04 -15.98
C PHE A 49 22.54 8.14 -15.05
N LEU A 50 23.18 9.19 -15.58
CA LEU A 50 23.81 10.24 -14.75
C LEU A 50 23.14 11.62 -14.89
N GLY A 51 22.18 11.78 -15.80
CA GLY A 51 21.52 13.07 -16.06
C GLY A 51 22.51 14.20 -16.32
N SER A 52 23.55 13.91 -17.12
CA SER A 52 24.63 14.86 -17.47
C SER A 52 25.33 15.55 -16.28
N ARG A 53 25.14 15.07 -15.05
CA ARG A 53 25.67 15.63 -13.78
C ARG A 53 25.35 17.13 -13.58
N SER A 54 24.38 17.67 -14.31
CA SER A 54 24.01 19.09 -14.35
C SER A 54 22.86 19.44 -13.40
N LEU A 55 22.21 18.44 -12.82
CA LEU A 55 21.07 18.63 -11.93
C LEU A 55 21.46 19.42 -10.67
N GLY A 56 20.66 20.43 -10.36
CA GLY A 56 20.85 21.26 -9.18
C GLY A 56 20.70 20.46 -7.87
N VAL A 57 21.39 20.92 -6.83
CA VAL A 57 21.38 20.26 -5.50
C VAL A 57 19.97 20.08 -4.96
N TRP A 58 19.09 21.06 -5.17
CA TRP A 58 17.69 21.01 -4.75
C TRP A 58 16.86 19.94 -5.46
N ALA A 59 17.04 19.78 -6.78
CA ALA A 59 16.33 18.74 -7.54
C ALA A 59 16.74 17.35 -7.06
N LEU A 60 18.04 17.12 -6.84
CA LEU A 60 18.55 15.85 -6.32
C LEU A 60 18.11 15.58 -4.87
N ALA A 61 18.07 16.61 -4.02
CA ALA A 61 17.61 16.48 -2.63
C ALA A 61 16.11 16.17 -2.56
N LEU A 62 15.28 16.85 -3.34
CA LEU A 62 13.84 16.60 -3.42
C LEU A 62 13.55 15.22 -4.02
N THR A 63 14.28 14.83 -5.06
CA THR A 63 14.20 13.48 -5.62
C THR A 63 14.52 12.44 -4.55
N PHE A 64 15.63 12.60 -3.83
CA PHE A 64 15.98 11.69 -2.74
C PHE A 64 14.91 11.62 -1.64
N ALA A 65 14.32 12.75 -1.26
CA ALA A 65 13.24 12.80 -0.29
C ALA A 65 11.97 12.09 -0.80
N ALA A 66 11.60 12.32 -2.07
CA ALA A 66 10.48 11.65 -2.73
C ALA A 66 10.71 10.15 -2.86
N THR A 67 11.90 9.71 -3.31
CA THR A 67 12.27 8.28 -3.40
C THR A 67 12.31 7.61 -2.02
N SER A 68 12.66 8.35 -0.96
CA SER A 68 12.64 7.84 0.42
C SER A 68 11.21 7.64 0.94
N ALA A 69 10.25 8.40 0.41
CA ALA A 69 8.85 8.21 0.71
C ALA A 69 8.25 7.14 -0.20
N SER A 70 7.96 5.96 0.36
CA SER A 70 7.40 4.85 -0.38
C SER A 70 5.87 4.75 -0.20
N GLY A 71 5.21 3.93 -1.01
CA GLY A 71 3.82 3.53 -0.74
C GLY A 71 3.66 2.87 0.65
N GLY A 72 4.71 2.19 1.14
CA GLY A 72 4.76 1.69 2.52
C GLY A 72 4.77 2.81 3.57
N THR A 73 5.34 3.96 3.24
CA THR A 73 5.34 5.14 4.12
C THR A 73 3.97 5.77 4.24
N PHE A 74 3.21 5.85 3.14
CA PHE A 74 1.88 6.48 3.13
C PHE A 74 0.75 5.57 3.58
N THR A 75 0.81 4.27 3.29
CA THR A 75 -0.26 3.34 3.67
C THR A 75 0.14 2.49 4.87
N GLY A 76 1.38 2.01 4.91
CA GLY A 76 1.87 1.11 5.96
C GLY A 76 2.04 1.82 7.30
N PHE A 77 2.81 2.90 7.37
CA PHE A 77 3.11 3.56 8.64
C PHE A 77 1.87 4.10 9.37
N PRO A 78 0.93 4.81 8.74
CA PRO A 78 -0.30 5.23 9.43
C PRO A 78 -1.10 4.04 9.96
N SER A 79 -1.19 2.93 9.21
CA SER A 79 -1.90 1.73 9.67
C SER A 79 -1.23 1.07 10.89
N LEU A 80 0.09 1.08 10.95
CA LEU A 80 0.82 0.54 12.08
C LEU A 80 0.78 1.48 13.29
N ILE A 81 0.81 2.80 13.09
CA ILE A 81 0.63 3.80 14.14
C ILE A 81 -0.80 3.71 14.71
N TYR A 82 -1.80 3.49 13.87
CA TYR A 82 -3.18 3.29 14.32
C TYR A 82 -3.33 2.05 15.22
N THR A 83 -2.61 0.97 14.90
CA THR A 83 -2.71 -0.30 15.64
C THR A 83 -1.78 -0.42 16.85
N HIS A 84 -0.62 0.24 16.84
CA HIS A 84 0.40 0.14 17.89
C HIS A 84 0.62 1.46 18.65
N GLY A 85 -0.05 2.53 18.24
CA GLY A 85 0.01 3.85 18.84
C GLY A 85 1.25 4.67 18.51
N TRP A 86 1.35 5.80 19.23
CA TRP A 86 2.33 6.85 18.97
C TRP A 86 3.80 6.44 19.17
N VAL A 87 4.06 5.40 19.97
CA VAL A 87 5.41 4.86 20.14
C VAL A 87 6.00 4.43 18.80
N LEU A 88 5.18 3.83 17.94
CA LEU A 88 5.62 3.42 16.63
C LEU A 88 5.88 4.62 15.71
N ALA A 89 5.13 5.72 15.86
CA ALA A 89 5.39 6.95 15.11
C ALA A 89 6.78 7.53 15.43
N LEU A 90 7.17 7.53 16.72
CA LEU A 90 8.50 7.96 17.15
C LEU A 90 9.61 7.04 16.62
N TRP A 91 9.39 5.73 16.65
CA TRP A 91 10.31 4.74 16.07
C TRP A 91 10.48 4.94 14.56
N ILE A 92 9.36 5.12 13.84
CA ILE A 92 9.32 5.38 12.40
C ILE A 92 10.04 6.68 12.05
N GLY A 93 9.76 7.76 12.78
CA GLY A 93 10.42 9.06 12.57
C GLY A 93 11.93 8.98 12.79
N SER A 94 12.37 8.22 13.82
CA SER A 94 13.78 8.11 14.18
C SER A 94 14.60 7.38 13.10
N TYR A 95 14.10 6.29 12.52
CA TYR A 95 14.88 5.57 11.50
C TYR A 95 14.95 6.32 10.16
N MET A 96 13.96 7.17 9.82
CA MET A 96 13.98 7.99 8.60
C MET A 96 15.08 9.05 8.60
N VAL A 97 15.59 9.42 9.77
CA VAL A 97 16.77 10.30 9.89
C VAL A 97 18.03 9.61 9.37
N PHE A 98 18.14 8.28 9.48
CA PHE A 98 19.36 7.55 9.13
C PHE A 98 19.71 7.62 7.62
N PRO A 99 18.79 7.38 6.66
CA PRO A 99 19.08 7.58 5.24
C PRO A 99 19.47 9.01 4.90
N ILE A 100 18.80 10.01 5.48
CA ILE A 100 19.08 11.44 5.26
C ILE A 100 20.49 11.79 5.73
N CYS A 101 20.85 11.39 6.95
CA CYS A 101 22.19 11.56 7.49
C CYS A 101 23.26 10.83 6.66
N THR A 102 22.97 9.59 6.26
CA THR A 102 23.89 8.79 5.43
C THR A 102 24.16 9.48 4.10
N MET A 103 23.13 9.99 3.42
CA MET A 103 23.29 10.72 2.17
C MET A 103 24.04 12.04 2.35
N GLY A 104 23.75 12.78 3.43
CA GLY A 104 24.46 14.02 3.76
C GLY A 104 25.95 13.81 4.05
N LEU A 105 26.30 12.74 4.79
CA LEU A 105 27.67 12.45 5.21
C LEU A 105 28.50 11.73 4.13
N LEU A 106 27.94 10.68 3.50
CA LEU A 106 28.66 9.84 2.55
C LEU A 106 28.42 10.24 1.10
N GLY A 107 27.26 10.80 0.77
CA GLY A 107 26.89 11.10 -0.62
C GLY A 107 27.88 12.01 -1.33
N LYS A 108 28.37 13.07 -0.66
CA LYS A 108 29.40 13.96 -1.21
C LYS A 108 30.72 13.22 -1.49
N ARG A 109 31.15 12.34 -0.58
CA ARG A 109 32.40 11.57 -0.72
C ARG A 109 32.29 10.54 -1.84
N ILE A 110 31.19 9.79 -1.88
CA ILE A 110 30.91 8.80 -2.92
C ILE A 110 30.87 9.48 -4.30
N ASN A 111 30.20 10.63 -4.42
CA ASN A 111 30.13 11.39 -5.67
C ASN A 111 31.53 11.87 -6.13
N GLN A 112 32.38 12.32 -5.21
CA GLN A 112 33.76 12.71 -5.54
C GLN A 112 34.58 11.52 -6.06
N VAL A 113 34.45 10.34 -5.46
CA VAL A 113 35.15 9.13 -5.91
C VAL A 113 34.61 8.66 -7.27
N ALA A 114 33.29 8.66 -7.45
CA ALA A 114 32.65 8.32 -8.72
C ALA A 114 33.12 9.22 -9.88
N ARG A 115 33.32 10.52 -9.60
CA ARG A 115 33.83 11.47 -10.60
C ARG A 115 35.29 11.20 -11.00
N ARG A 116 36.12 10.74 -10.08
CA ARG A 116 37.55 10.43 -10.34
C ARG A 116 37.75 9.11 -11.07
N THR A 117 36.93 8.11 -10.75
CA THR A 117 37.01 6.76 -11.33
C THR A 117 36.21 6.61 -12.62
N GLY A 118 35.25 7.50 -12.88
CA GLY A 118 34.30 7.34 -13.97
C GLY A 118 33.19 6.34 -13.66
N ALA A 119 33.13 5.81 -12.42
CA ALA A 119 32.09 4.90 -11.98
C ALA A 119 30.69 5.51 -12.12
N ILE A 120 29.75 4.70 -12.59
CA ILE A 120 28.35 5.07 -12.78
C ILE A 120 27.50 4.53 -11.62
N THR A 121 27.88 3.38 -11.04
CA THR A 121 27.17 2.75 -9.93
C THR A 121 28.01 2.66 -8.66
N VAL A 122 27.37 2.50 -7.50
CA VAL A 122 28.08 2.26 -6.23
C VAL A 122 28.86 0.93 -6.24
N PRO A 123 28.33 -0.19 -6.78
CA PRO A 123 29.10 -1.42 -6.95
C PRO A 123 30.35 -1.28 -7.83
N ASP A 124 30.38 -0.37 -8.80
CA ASP A 124 31.59 -0.09 -9.60
C ASP A 124 32.68 0.55 -8.72
N ILE A 125 32.31 1.49 -7.86
CA ILE A 125 33.24 2.11 -6.90
C ILE A 125 33.83 1.04 -5.98
N LEU A 126 33.02 0.09 -5.53
CA LEU A 126 33.47 -1.03 -4.70
C LEU A 126 34.38 -1.98 -5.49
N ARG A 127 34.07 -2.24 -6.76
CA ARG A 127 34.91 -3.05 -7.65
C ARG A 127 36.30 -2.44 -7.80
N ASP A 128 36.37 -1.14 -8.09
CA ASP A 128 37.63 -0.42 -8.29
C ASP A 128 38.42 -0.27 -6.99
N ARG A 129 37.72 -0.13 -5.85
CA ARG A 129 38.35 0.00 -4.54
C ARG A 129 39.00 -1.30 -4.05
N PHE A 130 38.36 -2.44 -4.28
CA PHE A 130 38.78 -3.74 -3.75
C PHE A 130 39.38 -4.66 -4.83
N HIS A 131 39.42 -4.23 -6.09
CA HIS A 131 39.88 -4.99 -7.25
C HIS A 131 39.24 -6.39 -7.37
N SER A 132 38.00 -6.54 -6.88
CA SER A 132 37.29 -7.82 -6.83
C SER A 132 35.95 -7.75 -7.55
N ALA A 133 35.83 -8.53 -8.63
CA ALA A 133 34.57 -8.68 -9.36
C ALA A 133 33.50 -9.39 -8.51
N GLY A 134 33.89 -10.35 -7.67
CA GLY A 134 32.96 -11.08 -6.80
C GLY A 134 32.28 -10.17 -5.78
N PHE A 135 33.01 -9.21 -5.19
CA PHE A 135 32.43 -8.26 -4.25
C PHE A 135 31.43 -7.31 -4.91
N SER A 136 31.75 -6.85 -6.12
CA SER A 136 30.83 -6.01 -6.93
C SER A 136 29.58 -6.78 -7.34
N LEU A 137 29.73 -8.03 -7.79
CA LEU A 137 28.60 -8.89 -8.14
C LEU A 137 27.70 -9.18 -6.94
N LEU A 138 28.27 -9.42 -5.77
CA LEU A 138 27.50 -9.59 -4.53
C LEU A 138 26.71 -8.32 -4.20
N ALA A 139 27.35 -7.16 -4.23
CA ALA A 139 26.69 -5.87 -3.96
C ALA A 139 25.55 -5.61 -4.95
N THR A 140 25.77 -5.80 -6.25
CA THR A 140 24.74 -5.66 -7.28
C THR A 140 23.60 -6.66 -7.08
N SER A 141 23.91 -7.91 -6.75
CA SER A 141 22.88 -8.94 -6.50
C SER A 141 22.01 -8.60 -5.28
N LEU A 142 22.62 -8.12 -4.20
CA LEU A 142 21.89 -7.67 -3.01
C LEU A 142 20.99 -6.47 -3.33
N ILE A 143 21.49 -5.49 -4.08
CA ILE A 143 20.70 -4.31 -4.49
C ILE A 143 19.48 -4.76 -5.30
N ILE A 144 19.66 -5.63 -6.30
CA ILE A 144 18.55 -6.14 -7.12
C ILE A 144 17.55 -6.90 -6.26
N PHE A 145 18.02 -7.83 -5.41
CA PHE A 145 17.16 -8.62 -4.54
C PHE A 145 16.30 -7.76 -3.61
N PHE A 146 16.91 -6.83 -2.87
CA PHE A 146 16.18 -5.97 -1.94
C PHE A 146 15.26 -4.98 -2.66
N THR A 147 15.66 -4.49 -3.84
CA THR A 147 14.81 -3.60 -4.65
C THR A 147 13.57 -4.33 -5.17
N CYS A 148 13.71 -5.58 -5.63
CA CYS A 148 12.58 -6.40 -6.06
C CYS A 148 11.57 -6.60 -4.91
N VAL A 149 12.05 -6.96 -3.71
CA VAL A 149 11.18 -7.12 -2.54
C VAL A 149 10.49 -5.81 -2.17
N ASN A 150 11.19 -4.69 -2.25
CA ASN A 150 10.61 -3.36 -1.97
C ASN A 150 9.51 -3.00 -2.99
N LEU A 151 9.74 -3.24 -4.28
CA LEU A 151 8.77 -2.96 -5.34
C LEU A 151 7.46 -3.72 -5.16
N VAL A 152 7.47 -4.97 -4.67
CA VAL A 152 6.23 -5.72 -4.38
C VAL A 152 5.33 -4.96 -3.40
N GLY A 153 5.91 -4.42 -2.32
CA GLY A 153 5.18 -3.63 -1.34
C GLY A 153 4.62 -2.34 -1.94
N GLN A 154 5.41 -1.65 -2.78
CA GLN A 154 5.01 -0.41 -3.42
C GLN A 154 3.84 -0.60 -4.40
N PHE A 155 3.91 -1.63 -5.25
CA PHE A 155 2.86 -1.92 -6.23
C PHE A 155 1.56 -2.35 -5.55
N LYS A 156 1.66 -3.15 -4.47
CA LYS A 156 0.50 -3.52 -3.65
C LYS A 156 -0.14 -2.32 -2.94
N ALA A 157 0.66 -1.38 -2.45
CA ALA A 157 0.13 -0.15 -1.87
C ALA A 157 -0.56 0.71 -2.93
N GLY A 158 0.07 0.88 -4.10
CA GLY A 158 -0.50 1.63 -5.23
C GLY A 158 -1.83 1.06 -5.70
N SER A 159 -1.95 -0.26 -5.86
CA SER A 159 -3.20 -0.89 -6.28
C SER A 159 -4.32 -0.75 -5.25
N LYS A 160 -4.01 -0.87 -3.95
CA LYS A 160 -4.99 -0.67 -2.88
C LYS A 160 -5.49 0.77 -2.77
N ILE A 161 -4.60 1.75 -2.91
CA ILE A 161 -4.98 3.16 -2.95
C ILE A 161 -5.91 3.39 -4.14
N LEU A 162 -5.53 2.90 -5.32
CA LEU A 162 -6.35 3.08 -6.53
C LEU A 162 -7.72 2.39 -6.39
N GLN A 163 -7.78 1.19 -5.83
CA GLN A 163 -9.03 0.50 -5.53
C GLN A 163 -9.91 1.31 -4.56
N SER A 164 -9.32 1.88 -3.50
CA SER A 164 -10.08 2.72 -2.55
C SER A 164 -10.57 4.03 -3.17
N LEU A 165 -9.86 4.57 -4.17
CA LEU A 165 -10.24 5.81 -4.85
C LEU A 165 -11.28 5.58 -5.96
N LEU A 166 -11.22 4.45 -6.66
CA LEU A 166 -12.08 4.14 -7.81
C LEU A 166 -13.24 3.20 -7.47
N GLY A 167 -13.28 2.64 -6.25
CA GLY A 167 -14.18 1.54 -5.86
C GLY A 167 -15.67 1.80 -6.10
N GLU A 168 -16.10 3.06 -6.04
CA GLU A 168 -17.50 3.47 -6.21
C GLU A 168 -17.84 3.85 -7.67
N ASN A 169 -16.84 3.89 -8.57
CA ASN A 169 -17.04 4.40 -9.92
C ASN A 169 -17.62 3.33 -10.87
N PRO A 170 -18.69 3.63 -11.63
CA PRO A 170 -19.30 2.66 -12.56
C PRO A 170 -18.35 2.08 -13.61
N LEU A 171 -17.36 2.87 -14.10
CA LEU A 171 -16.35 2.37 -15.04
C LEU A 171 -15.44 1.33 -14.38
N TYR A 172 -15.08 1.54 -13.10
CA TYR A 172 -14.26 0.61 -12.36
C TYR A 172 -14.98 -0.72 -12.13
N LEU A 173 -16.25 -0.69 -11.70
CA LEU A 173 -17.03 -1.92 -11.49
C LEU A 173 -17.16 -2.74 -12.78
N SER A 174 -17.43 -2.07 -13.92
CA SER A 174 -17.51 -2.73 -15.23
C SER A 174 -16.16 -3.36 -15.64
N ALA A 175 -15.07 -2.60 -15.51
CA ALA A 175 -13.74 -3.09 -15.84
C ALA A 175 -13.29 -4.23 -14.90
N ALA A 176 -13.63 -4.17 -13.61
CA ALA A 176 -13.36 -5.22 -12.64
C ALA A 176 -14.16 -6.49 -12.98
N GLY A 177 -15.41 -6.36 -13.43
CA GLY A 177 -16.21 -7.49 -13.95
C GLY A 177 -15.57 -8.15 -15.18
N GLY A 178 -15.06 -7.35 -16.12
CA GLY A 178 -14.28 -7.86 -17.25
C GLY A 178 -13.02 -8.60 -16.82
N MET A 179 -12.30 -8.05 -15.83
CA MET A 179 -11.13 -8.71 -15.23
C MET A 179 -11.50 -10.02 -14.54
N ALA A 180 -12.66 -10.10 -13.87
CA ALA A 180 -13.15 -11.32 -13.25
C ALA A 180 -13.33 -12.46 -14.27
N GLY A 181 -13.85 -12.13 -15.46
CA GLY A 181 -13.95 -13.06 -16.58
C GLY A 181 -12.58 -13.59 -17.02
N LEU A 182 -11.59 -12.70 -17.18
CA LEU A 182 -10.22 -13.09 -17.54
C LEU A 182 -9.55 -13.93 -16.44
N MET A 183 -9.77 -13.59 -15.17
CA MET A 183 -9.20 -14.32 -14.04
C MET A 183 -9.80 -15.71 -13.88
N SER A 184 -11.08 -15.91 -14.24
CA SER A 184 -11.71 -17.24 -14.21
C SER A 184 -11.04 -18.25 -15.14
N ALA A 185 -10.33 -17.78 -16.18
CA ALA A 185 -9.55 -18.63 -17.09
C ALA A 185 -8.21 -19.11 -16.49
N ILE A 186 -7.77 -18.54 -15.36
CA ILE A 186 -6.48 -18.83 -14.72
C ILE A 186 -6.72 -19.38 -13.31
N PRO A 187 -6.65 -20.71 -13.11
CA PRO A 187 -6.92 -21.33 -11.81
C PRO A 187 -6.05 -20.83 -10.66
N GLN A 188 -4.81 -20.40 -10.94
CA GLN A 188 -3.91 -19.86 -9.90
C GLN A 188 -4.35 -18.47 -9.38
N MET A 189 -5.25 -17.78 -10.08
CA MET A 189 -5.77 -16.47 -9.67
C MET A 189 -7.12 -16.56 -8.95
N ALA A 190 -7.63 -17.79 -8.75
CA ALA A 190 -8.85 -18.02 -7.99
C ALA A 190 -8.69 -17.52 -6.53
N GLY A 191 -9.64 -16.71 -6.06
CA GLY A 191 -9.64 -16.14 -4.71
C GLY A 191 -8.98 -14.77 -4.55
N LEU A 192 -8.45 -14.17 -5.64
CA LEU A 192 -8.01 -12.78 -5.65
C LEU A 192 -9.18 -11.86 -6.05
N ASP A 193 -9.20 -10.66 -5.47
CA ASP A 193 -10.15 -9.60 -5.84
C ASP A 193 -9.84 -9.09 -7.27
N PRO A 194 -10.79 -9.22 -8.23
CA PRO A 194 -10.58 -8.77 -9.61
C PRO A 194 -10.28 -7.28 -9.73
N GLY A 195 -10.89 -6.48 -8.86
CA GLY A 195 -10.67 -5.05 -8.81
C GLY A 195 -9.24 -4.70 -8.37
N TYR A 196 -8.69 -5.46 -7.41
CA TYR A 196 -7.30 -5.30 -6.97
C TYR A 196 -6.31 -5.62 -8.10
N VAL A 197 -6.54 -6.73 -8.83
CA VAL A 197 -5.68 -7.16 -9.94
C VAL A 197 -5.70 -6.14 -11.08
N LEU A 198 -6.89 -5.63 -11.44
CA LEU A 198 -7.03 -4.58 -12.44
C LEU A 198 -6.21 -3.34 -12.06
N CYS A 199 -6.39 -2.84 -10.83
CA CYS A 199 -5.64 -1.69 -10.34
C CYS A 199 -4.13 -1.93 -10.35
N LEU A 200 -3.68 -3.13 -9.99
CA LEU A 200 -2.27 -3.53 -10.00
C LEU A 200 -1.68 -3.48 -11.42
N ILE A 201 -2.38 -4.02 -12.41
CA ILE A 201 -1.94 -4.04 -13.81
C ILE A 201 -1.90 -2.61 -14.37
N VAL A 202 -2.97 -1.84 -14.19
CA VAL A 202 -3.05 -0.46 -14.69
C VAL A 202 -1.95 0.40 -14.09
N PHE A 203 -1.79 0.35 -12.76
CA PHE A 203 -0.73 1.08 -12.06
C PHE A 203 0.66 0.64 -12.53
N GLY A 204 0.90 -0.66 -12.61
CA GLY A 204 2.21 -1.19 -12.98
C GLY A 204 2.60 -0.88 -14.42
N VAL A 205 1.67 -1.02 -15.37
CA VAL A 205 1.90 -0.67 -16.78
C VAL A 205 2.16 0.84 -16.92
N ALA A 206 1.37 1.68 -16.25
CA ALA A 206 1.61 3.12 -16.26
C ALA A 206 3.03 3.46 -15.76
N VAL A 207 3.45 2.86 -14.65
CA VAL A 207 4.80 3.04 -14.07
C VAL A 207 5.90 2.61 -15.03
N ILE A 208 5.77 1.42 -15.63
CA ILE A 208 6.76 0.91 -16.57
C ILE A 208 6.88 1.83 -17.79
N ILE A 209 5.76 2.28 -18.36
CA ILE A 209 5.79 3.12 -19.56
C ILE A 209 6.48 4.46 -19.28
N TYR A 210 6.11 5.18 -18.21
CA TYR A 210 6.72 6.50 -17.98
C TYR A 210 8.21 6.40 -17.56
N THR A 211 8.59 5.36 -16.82
CA THR A 211 9.97 5.18 -16.37
C THR A 211 10.90 4.78 -17.52
N THR A 212 10.46 3.86 -18.38
CA THR A 212 11.26 3.41 -19.54
C THR A 212 11.41 4.50 -20.60
N TRP A 213 10.41 5.36 -20.77
CA TRP A 213 10.43 6.37 -21.82
C TRP A 213 11.16 7.67 -21.43
N GLY A 214 11.36 7.92 -20.13
CA GLY A 214 11.86 9.20 -19.63
C GLY A 214 13.38 9.32 -19.42
N GLY A 215 14.07 8.25 -19.04
CA GLY A 215 15.48 8.33 -18.58
C GLY A 215 15.66 9.09 -17.25
N PHE A 216 16.90 9.19 -16.73
CA PHE A 216 17.15 9.74 -15.39
C PHE A 216 16.65 11.18 -15.20
N HIS A 217 16.77 12.05 -16.20
CA HIS A 217 16.30 13.43 -16.10
C HIS A 217 14.78 13.52 -15.92
N ALA A 218 14.01 12.78 -16.74
CA ALA A 218 12.56 12.76 -16.59
C ALA A 218 12.17 12.21 -15.22
N VAL A 219 12.83 11.13 -14.76
CA VAL A 219 12.59 10.55 -13.43
C VAL A 219 12.84 11.59 -12.33
N VAL A 220 13.94 12.33 -12.38
CA VAL A 220 14.24 13.38 -11.39
C VAL A 220 13.18 14.49 -11.40
N TRP A 221 12.75 14.95 -12.57
CA TRP A 221 11.74 16.00 -12.65
C TRP A 221 10.35 15.53 -12.23
N THR A 222 9.98 14.27 -12.53
CA THR A 222 8.75 13.68 -12.02
C THR A 222 8.80 13.48 -10.52
N ASP A 223 9.94 13.07 -9.96
CA ASP A 223 10.13 12.89 -8.51
C ASP A 223 10.04 14.22 -7.77
N VAL A 224 10.59 15.31 -8.33
CA VAL A 224 10.45 16.66 -7.77
C VAL A 224 8.99 17.08 -7.72
N MET A 225 8.25 16.90 -8.82
CA MET A 225 6.81 17.21 -8.88
C MET A 225 6.02 16.37 -7.87
N GLN A 226 6.30 15.07 -7.78
CA GLN A 226 5.71 14.16 -6.80
C GLN A 226 5.99 14.58 -5.37
N GLY A 227 7.23 14.99 -5.07
CA GLY A 227 7.61 15.52 -3.77
C GLY A 227 6.79 16.74 -3.37
N PHE A 228 6.57 17.69 -4.29
CA PHE A 228 5.70 18.84 -4.02
C PHE A 228 4.25 18.44 -3.76
N VAL A 229 3.69 17.57 -4.62
CA VAL A 229 2.31 17.09 -4.46
C VAL A 229 2.12 16.39 -3.10
N MET A 230 3.08 15.57 -2.69
CA MET A 230 3.06 14.90 -1.39
C MET A 230 3.10 15.89 -0.22
N VAL A 231 4.00 16.89 -0.26
CA VAL A 231 4.12 17.89 0.81
C VAL A 231 2.82 18.68 0.95
N ILE A 232 2.25 19.14 -0.17
CA ILE A 232 0.95 19.83 -0.18
C ILE A 232 -0.14 18.91 0.37
N GLY A 233 -0.15 17.64 -0.05
CA GLY A 233 -1.10 16.64 0.43
C GLY A 233 -1.06 16.48 1.95
N VAL A 234 0.13 16.37 2.54
CA VAL A 234 0.30 16.27 4.00
C VAL A 234 -0.13 17.55 4.71
N ILE A 235 0.24 18.72 4.19
CA ILE A 235 -0.13 20.02 4.76
C ILE A 235 -1.65 20.21 4.79
N ILE A 236 -2.37 19.69 3.80
CA ILE A 236 -3.84 19.75 3.75
C ILE A 236 -4.47 18.65 4.61
N MET A 237 -3.98 17.42 4.50
CA MET A 237 -4.60 16.25 5.13
C MET A 237 -4.46 16.27 6.66
N LEU A 238 -3.31 16.70 7.19
CA LEU A 238 -3.06 16.67 8.62
C LEU A 238 -4.01 17.60 9.43
N PRO A 239 -4.20 18.89 9.08
CA PRO A 239 -5.17 19.75 9.77
C PRO A 239 -6.61 19.24 9.66
N LEU A 240 -7.00 18.71 8.49
CA LEU A 240 -8.34 18.15 8.27
C LEU A 240 -8.59 16.88 9.10
N ALA A 241 -7.57 16.03 9.26
CA ALA A 241 -7.67 14.86 10.12
C ALA A 241 -7.79 15.27 11.60
N ILE A 242 -6.97 16.22 12.06
CA ILE A 242 -7.00 16.71 13.44
C ILE A 242 -8.32 17.41 13.76
N SER A 243 -8.91 18.16 12.82
CA SER A 243 -10.20 18.81 13.05
C SER A 243 -11.34 17.78 13.17
N GLN A 244 -11.31 16.71 12.37
CA GLN A 244 -12.30 15.62 12.44
C GLN A 244 -12.22 14.83 13.74
N THR A 245 -11.03 14.68 14.33
CA THR A 245 -10.88 14.01 15.63
C THR A 245 -11.19 14.93 16.81
N GLY A 246 -11.56 16.20 16.60
CA GLY A 246 -11.78 17.15 17.70
C GLY A 246 -10.48 17.57 18.41
N GLY A 247 -9.35 17.50 17.72
CA GLY A 247 -8.03 17.86 18.25
C GLY A 247 -7.11 16.65 18.53
N LEU A 248 -5.83 16.94 18.70
CA LEU A 248 -4.79 15.91 18.90
C LEU A 248 -4.93 15.20 20.26
N GLN A 249 -5.41 15.92 21.28
CA GLN A 249 -5.67 15.35 22.61
C GLN A 249 -6.76 14.28 22.54
N ASN A 250 -7.90 14.59 21.91
CA ASN A 250 -9.01 13.63 21.78
C ASN A 250 -8.60 12.42 20.93
N ALA A 251 -7.87 12.64 19.83
CA ALA A 251 -7.30 11.54 19.03
C ALA A 251 -6.41 10.62 19.86
N THR A 252 -5.56 11.19 20.73
CA THR A 252 -4.65 10.42 21.58
C THR A 252 -5.40 9.67 22.68
N THR A 253 -6.40 10.28 23.31
CA THR A 253 -7.23 9.62 24.32
C THR A 253 -8.01 8.46 23.72
N GLN A 254 -8.63 8.65 22.55
CA GLN A 254 -9.33 7.57 21.86
C GLN A 254 -8.38 6.42 21.50
N LEU A 255 -7.20 6.74 20.98
CA LEU A 255 -6.20 5.73 20.66
C LEU A 255 -5.67 4.99 21.89
N ALA A 256 -5.64 5.62 23.08
CA ALA A 256 -5.27 4.96 24.33
C ALA A 256 -6.36 4.00 24.86
N HIS A 257 -7.62 4.20 24.46
CA HIS A 257 -8.72 3.30 24.81
C HIS A 257 -8.89 2.15 23.82
N MET A 258 -8.34 2.28 22.60
CA MET A 258 -8.38 1.21 21.59
C MET A 258 -7.58 0.00 22.05
N VAL A 259 -8.27 -1.14 22.20
CA VAL A 259 -7.63 -2.43 22.47
C VAL A 259 -7.26 -3.09 21.14
N PRO A 260 -5.99 -3.49 20.92
CA PRO A 260 -5.60 -4.12 19.68
C PRO A 260 -6.39 -5.41 19.43
N PRO A 261 -6.78 -5.70 18.18
CA PRO A 261 -7.50 -6.91 17.83
C PRO A 261 -6.69 -8.18 18.15
N HIS A 262 -7.35 -9.20 18.70
CA HIS A 262 -6.71 -10.48 18.99
C HIS A 262 -6.79 -11.39 17.77
N GLN A 263 -5.71 -12.10 17.46
CA GLN A 263 -5.75 -13.18 16.46
C GLN A 263 -6.40 -14.40 17.11
N ALA A 264 -7.43 -14.94 16.49
CA ALA A 264 -8.15 -16.12 16.95
C ALA A 264 -8.12 -17.20 15.87
N GLU A 265 -8.00 -18.47 16.29
CA GLU A 265 -8.21 -19.61 15.42
C GLU A 265 -9.62 -20.17 15.65
N LEU A 266 -10.43 -20.22 14.60
CA LEU A 266 -11.77 -20.82 14.61
C LEU A 266 -11.66 -22.27 14.15
N ARG A 267 -12.20 -23.21 14.92
CA ARG A 267 -12.37 -24.62 14.55
C ARG A 267 -13.81 -24.89 14.21
N LEU A 268 -14.07 -25.51 13.07
CA LEU A 268 -15.40 -26.01 12.74
C LEU A 268 -15.56 -27.45 13.23
N THR A 269 -16.62 -27.72 13.98
CA THR A 269 -17.05 -29.07 14.38
C THR A 269 -18.42 -29.36 13.77
N THR A 270 -18.49 -30.32 12.85
CA THR A 270 -19.76 -30.83 12.30
C THR A 270 -20.30 -31.92 13.24
N SER A 271 -21.45 -31.67 13.85
CA SER A 271 -22.10 -32.60 14.78
C SER A 271 -23.52 -32.90 14.25
N GLY A 272 -23.66 -33.96 13.46
CA GLY A 272 -24.92 -34.29 12.80
C GLY A 272 -25.36 -33.22 11.80
N SER A 273 -26.66 -33.14 11.49
CA SER A 273 -27.25 -32.22 10.51
C SER A 273 -27.08 -30.72 10.83
N ALA A 274 -26.29 -30.36 11.85
CA ALA A 274 -25.94 -29.01 12.25
C ALA A 274 -24.40 -28.82 12.24
N SER A 275 -23.94 -27.79 11.55
CA SER A 275 -22.53 -27.38 11.55
C SER A 275 -22.33 -26.33 12.66
N SER A 276 -21.45 -26.59 13.62
CA SER A 276 -21.08 -25.60 14.64
C SER A 276 -19.67 -25.09 14.41
N ILE A 277 -19.44 -23.78 14.58
CA ILE A 277 -18.09 -23.20 14.67
C ILE A 277 -17.74 -23.15 16.16
N GLY A 278 -16.47 -23.21 16.53
CA GLY A 278 -15.97 -23.08 17.90
C GLY A 278 -14.60 -22.40 17.90
N LEU A 279 -14.15 -21.88 19.04
CA LEU A 279 -12.82 -21.26 19.18
C LEU A 279 -11.78 -22.31 19.55
N ALA A 280 -10.60 -22.19 18.96
CA ALA A 280 -9.45 -23.07 19.19
C ALA A 280 -8.36 -22.38 20.03
N ASP A 281 -8.73 -21.67 21.08
CA ASP A 281 -7.74 -21.12 22.00
C ASP A 281 -7.19 -22.23 22.91
N GLY A 282 -5.89 -22.18 23.20
CA GLY A 282 -5.12 -23.17 23.97
C GLY A 282 -5.49 -23.29 25.46
N ASP A 283 -6.66 -22.79 25.87
CA ASP A 283 -7.27 -23.08 27.16
C ASP A 283 -8.40 -24.08 26.93
N SER A 284 -8.20 -25.33 27.36
CA SER A 284 -9.07 -26.47 27.15
C SER A 284 -10.37 -26.40 27.96
N SER A 285 -11.12 -25.32 27.82
CA SER A 285 -12.48 -25.20 28.32
C SER A 285 -13.40 -24.90 27.14
N GLY A 286 -14.18 -25.91 26.74
CA GLY A 286 -15.15 -25.82 25.64
C GLY A 286 -16.17 -24.73 25.91
N LYS A 287 -15.89 -23.50 25.47
CA LYS A 287 -16.80 -22.37 25.56
C LYS A 287 -17.44 -22.11 24.20
N ASP A 288 -18.72 -22.45 24.20
CA ASP A 288 -19.86 -21.94 23.45
C ASP A 288 -19.80 -22.03 21.91
N PRO A 289 -20.57 -22.95 21.30
CA PRO A 289 -20.60 -23.14 19.85
C PRO A 289 -21.31 -21.97 19.14
N PHE A 290 -20.76 -21.54 18.01
CA PHE A 290 -21.47 -20.71 17.04
C PHE A 290 -22.51 -21.58 16.31
N ALA A 291 -23.76 -21.13 16.28
CA ALA A 291 -24.87 -21.88 15.68
C ALA A 291 -25.10 -21.51 14.21
N ALA A 292 -24.24 -21.98 13.30
CA ALA A 292 -24.42 -21.74 11.87
C ALA A 292 -25.45 -22.71 11.27
N THR A 293 -26.64 -22.21 10.90
CA THR A 293 -27.67 -23.03 10.24
C THR A 293 -27.48 -22.99 8.72
N SER A 294 -26.54 -23.76 8.18
CA SER A 294 -26.58 -24.11 6.75
C SER A 294 -25.94 -25.48 6.48
N SER A 295 -26.67 -26.30 5.73
CA SER A 295 -26.15 -27.54 5.15
C SER A 295 -25.19 -27.17 4.02
N GLN A 296 -23.93 -27.63 4.09
CA GLN A 296 -22.81 -27.25 3.20
C GLN A 296 -22.35 -25.78 3.35
N ALA A 297 -21.78 -25.46 4.52
CA ALA A 297 -21.27 -24.13 4.83
C ALA A 297 -19.86 -23.92 4.26
N SER A 298 -19.74 -23.37 3.04
CA SER A 298 -18.50 -22.70 2.64
C SER A 298 -18.55 -21.24 3.09
N ILE A 299 -17.73 -20.83 4.06
CA ILE A 299 -17.66 -19.43 4.52
C ILE A 299 -16.70 -18.67 3.59
N PRO A 300 -17.16 -17.61 2.89
CA PRO A 300 -16.29 -16.79 2.08
C PRO A 300 -15.17 -16.12 2.88
N LYS A 301 -14.11 -15.74 2.18
CA LYS A 301 -13.03 -14.93 2.75
C LYS A 301 -13.56 -13.54 3.14
N ALA A 302 -13.08 -13.01 4.26
CA ALA A 302 -13.44 -11.68 4.77
C ALA A 302 -14.89 -11.54 5.26
N SER A 303 -15.56 -12.65 5.58
CA SER A 303 -16.90 -12.65 6.18
C SER A 303 -16.86 -12.27 7.66
N TRP A 304 -17.95 -11.63 8.12
CA TRP A 304 -18.16 -11.30 9.52
C TRP A 304 -18.95 -12.41 10.22
N LEU A 305 -18.48 -12.83 11.38
CA LEU A 305 -19.10 -13.84 12.24
C LEU A 305 -19.43 -13.22 13.59
N LYS A 306 -20.54 -13.65 14.18
CA LYS A 306 -21.00 -13.18 15.49
C LYS A 306 -21.32 -14.37 16.40
N THR A 307 -20.88 -14.34 17.64
CA THR A 307 -21.26 -15.34 18.65
C THR A 307 -22.67 -15.06 19.18
N SER A 308 -23.38 -16.11 19.60
CA SER A 308 -24.71 -16.02 20.24
C SER A 308 -24.71 -15.42 21.66
N ASP A 309 -23.54 -15.22 22.24
CA ASP A 309 -23.38 -14.73 23.63
C ASP A 309 -23.76 -13.25 23.80
N GLN A 310 -23.99 -12.86 25.06
CA GLN A 310 -24.24 -11.48 25.48
C GLN A 310 -23.15 -11.06 26.49
N PRO A 311 -22.26 -10.10 26.17
CA PRO A 311 -22.16 -9.35 24.91
C PRO A 311 -21.60 -10.18 23.74
N PRO A 312 -22.04 -9.92 22.50
CA PRO A 312 -21.64 -10.72 21.34
C PRO A 312 -20.20 -10.44 20.92
N ARG A 313 -19.40 -11.50 20.80
CA ARG A 313 -18.05 -11.43 20.23
C ARG A 313 -18.14 -11.40 18.69
N ILE A 314 -17.30 -10.57 18.05
CA ILE A 314 -17.30 -10.35 16.60
C ILE A 314 -15.97 -10.79 16.02
N PHE A 315 -16.03 -11.59 14.96
CA PHE A 315 -14.86 -12.11 14.27
C PHE A 315 -14.90 -11.77 12.78
N ARG A 316 -13.72 -11.58 12.18
CA ARG A 316 -13.55 -11.43 10.73
C ARG A 316 -12.59 -12.50 10.19
N THR A 317 -13.04 -13.29 9.21
CA THR A 317 -12.24 -14.39 8.63
C THR A 317 -11.19 -13.89 7.65
N PHE A 318 -10.00 -14.51 7.63
CA PHE A 318 -8.96 -14.20 6.64
C PHE A 318 -8.95 -15.12 5.43
N ASP A 319 -9.38 -16.35 5.62
CA ASP A 319 -9.32 -17.42 4.65
C ASP A 319 -10.74 -17.93 4.39
N ALA A 320 -11.02 -18.35 3.15
CA ALA A 320 -12.29 -18.99 2.84
C ALA A 320 -12.30 -20.38 3.48
N ILE A 321 -13.40 -20.75 4.10
CA ILE A 321 -13.54 -22.01 4.82
C ILE A 321 -14.40 -22.94 4.00
N VAL A 322 -13.85 -24.10 3.61
CA VAL A 322 -14.59 -25.16 2.94
C VAL A 322 -14.73 -26.30 3.93
N CYS A 323 -15.96 -26.61 4.35
CA CYS A 323 -16.24 -27.73 5.22
C CYS A 323 -16.01 -29.06 4.46
N ASP A 324 -14.94 -29.77 4.79
CA ASP A 324 -14.73 -31.17 4.40
C ASP A 324 -14.80 -32.05 5.65
N GLU A 325 -15.48 -33.21 5.56
CA GLU A 325 -15.81 -34.09 6.71
C GLU A 325 -14.57 -34.75 7.34
N THR A 326 -13.42 -34.67 6.67
CA THR A 326 -12.19 -35.38 7.04
C THR A 326 -11.06 -34.51 7.60
N THR A 327 -11.17 -33.18 7.58
CA THR A 327 -10.12 -32.26 8.07
C THR A 327 -10.55 -31.46 9.29
N ASN A 328 -9.65 -31.33 10.27
CA ASN A 328 -9.73 -30.30 11.31
C ASN A 328 -9.68 -28.93 10.62
N ASN A 329 -10.84 -28.38 10.27
CA ASN A 329 -10.96 -27.14 9.52
C ASN A 329 -10.70 -25.98 10.48
N VAL A 330 -9.43 -25.60 10.62
CA VAL A 330 -8.97 -24.44 11.40
C VAL A 330 -8.87 -23.24 10.45
N ALA A 331 -9.55 -22.14 10.79
CA ALA A 331 -9.53 -20.89 10.05
C ALA A 331 -8.98 -19.77 10.92
N ARG A 332 -8.12 -18.92 10.36
CA ARG A 332 -7.62 -17.73 11.05
C ARG A 332 -8.65 -16.61 10.97
N ALA A 333 -8.93 -16.01 12.11
CA ALA A 333 -9.79 -14.86 12.24
C ALA A 333 -9.15 -13.79 13.12
N ILE A 334 -9.64 -12.56 13.00
CA ILE A 334 -9.41 -11.52 14.00
C ILE A 334 -10.67 -11.39 14.85
N GLU A 335 -10.51 -11.39 16.16
CA GLU A 335 -11.52 -10.94 17.10
C GLU A 335 -11.43 -9.42 17.30
N ILE A 336 -12.55 -8.75 17.10
CA ILE A 336 -12.70 -7.33 17.44
C ILE A 336 -13.07 -7.25 18.92
N VAL A 337 -12.13 -6.79 19.75
CA VAL A 337 -12.30 -6.70 21.21
C VAL A 337 -12.73 -5.31 21.65
N ASP A 338 -12.44 -4.28 20.84
CA ASP A 338 -12.81 -2.90 21.15
C ASP A 338 -14.33 -2.71 21.12
N SER A 339 -14.90 -2.19 22.21
CA SER A 339 -16.35 -2.02 22.37
C SER A 339 -16.92 -0.94 21.46
N GLY A 340 -16.13 0.07 21.10
CA GLY A 340 -16.52 1.11 20.15
C GLY A 340 -16.60 0.55 18.73
N ASP A 341 -15.59 -0.21 18.30
CA ASP A 341 -15.61 -0.87 16.99
C ASP A 341 -16.71 -1.94 16.89
N GLN A 342 -16.95 -2.72 17.95
CA GLN A 342 -18.08 -3.65 17.98
C GLN A 342 -19.42 -2.93 17.78
N GLN A 343 -19.63 -1.79 18.45
CA GLN A 343 -20.85 -1.00 18.29
C GLN A 343 -21.01 -0.45 16.88
N ARG A 344 -19.93 0.04 16.25
CA ARG A 344 -19.95 0.57 14.88
C ARG A 344 -20.25 -0.49 13.82
N ILE A 345 -19.74 -1.70 14.02
CA ILE A 345 -20.01 -2.84 13.12
C ILE A 345 -21.46 -3.31 13.32
N LEU A 346 -21.95 -3.38 14.56
CA LEU A 346 -23.33 -3.80 14.86
C LEU A 346 -24.38 -2.75 14.50
N SER A 347 -24.04 -1.46 14.53
CA SER A 347 -24.95 -0.36 14.14
C SER A 347 -25.10 -0.23 12.62
N GLY A 348 -24.31 -0.96 11.84
CA GLY A 348 -24.36 -0.93 10.37
C GLY A 348 -23.66 0.27 9.75
N GLU A 349 -22.90 1.07 10.52
CA GLU A 349 -22.03 2.11 9.96
C GLU A 349 -20.91 1.52 9.09
N VAL A 350 -20.54 0.25 9.35
CA VAL A 350 -19.68 -0.55 8.49
C VAL A 350 -20.57 -1.58 7.77
N PRO A 351 -20.49 -1.71 6.43
CA PRO A 351 -21.22 -2.75 5.71
C PRO A 351 -20.68 -4.12 6.13
N ALA A 352 -21.39 -4.78 7.05
CA ALA A 352 -21.07 -6.09 7.59
C ALA A 352 -22.26 -7.02 7.40
N GLU A 353 -22.15 -7.94 6.46
CA GLU A 353 -23.09 -9.05 6.32
C GLU A 353 -22.62 -10.18 7.24
N PHE A 354 -23.39 -10.42 8.31
CA PHE A 354 -23.08 -11.44 9.29
C PHE A 354 -23.58 -12.79 8.81
N LEU A 355 -22.69 -13.78 8.79
CA LEU A 355 -23.10 -15.18 8.69
C LEU A 355 -23.55 -15.62 10.09
N THR A 356 -24.86 -15.76 10.27
CA THR A 356 -25.49 -16.20 11.52
C THR A 356 -25.52 -17.70 11.66
#